data_AF-A0A0D2TCS4-F1
#
_entry.id   AF-A0A0D2TCS4-F1
#
_cell.length_a   1.000
_cell.length_b   1.000
_cell.length_c   1.000
_cell.angle_alpha   90.00
_cell.angle_beta   90.00
_cell.angle_gamma   90.00
#
_symmetry.space_group_name_H-M   'P 1'
#
loop_
_entity.id
_entity.type
_entity.pdbx_description
1 polymer ?
#
loop_
_entity_poly.entity_id
_entity_poly.type
_entity_poly.pdbx_seq_one_letter_code
_entity_poly.pdbx_strand_id
1 'polypeptide(L)'
;MWAITRGGFNQKIFNLPKTLSRPLMATSNLIRVSSPSYSTSSPNHAPFKRVGTHNGSFHCDEALGCFMIRLTDKFSNSEIIRTRDPKVLEGLDAVLDVGGVYDPNHDRYDHHQKGFEEVFGHGFNTKLSSAGLVYKHFGKEIIAKELQLGEDHPDVHRLFLAIYKSFMEAIDAIDNGINQFDTDKPPKYVNNTHISSRVGRLNLDWTDPDQSPEKENEAFQRAMALAGSEFLEVRLCQN
;
A
#
# COMPACT_ATOMS: atom_id res chain seq x y z
N MET A 1 -17.61 -23.09 52.08
CA MET A 1 -16.49 -22.85 53.03
C MET A 1 -15.21 -23.29 52.34
N TRP A 2 -14.09 -22.59 52.55
CA TRP A 2 -12.77 -22.67 51.86
C TRP A 2 -12.65 -21.70 50.68
N ALA A 3 -12.29 -20.43 50.88
CA ALA A 3 -10.99 -19.84 51.27
C ALA A 3 -10.14 -19.46 50.04
N ILE A 4 -10.20 -18.17 49.68
CA ILE A 4 -9.36 -17.49 48.70
C ILE A 4 -8.13 -16.98 49.43
N THR A 5 -6.93 -17.39 49.01
CA THR A 5 -5.67 -16.77 49.43
C THR A 5 -5.07 -15.98 48.28
N ARG A 6 -4.90 -14.67 48.52
CA ARG A 6 -4.19 -13.71 47.67
C ARG A 6 -2.68 -13.95 47.81
N GLY A 7 -2.00 -14.23 46.70
CA GLY A 7 -0.53 -14.25 46.60
C GLY A 7 -0.03 -12.99 45.90
N GLY A 8 0.89 -12.28 46.55
CA GLY A 8 1.33 -10.94 46.18
C GLY A 8 2.23 -10.86 44.94
N PHE A 9 2.19 -9.68 44.31
CA PHE A 9 3.12 -9.23 43.28
C PHE A 9 4.50 -9.02 43.89
N ASN A 10 5.49 -9.78 43.41
CA ASN A 10 6.90 -9.54 43.68
C ASN A 10 7.48 -8.63 42.58
N GLN A 11 7.76 -7.37 42.92
CA GLN A 11 8.67 -6.51 42.16
C GLN A 11 10.10 -7.06 42.32
N LYS A 12 10.70 -7.56 41.24
CA LYS A 12 12.15 -7.73 41.15
C LYS A 12 12.72 -6.80 40.08
N ILE A 13 13.27 -5.73 40.64
CA ILE A 13 14.30 -4.84 40.15
C ILE A 13 15.36 -5.64 39.38
N PHE A 14 15.58 -5.29 38.11
CA PHE A 14 16.82 -5.59 37.40
C PHE A 14 17.55 -4.28 37.10
N ASN A 15 18.67 -4.10 37.80
CA ASN A 15 19.70 -3.11 37.52
C ASN A 15 20.41 -3.48 36.21
N LEU A 16 20.41 -2.58 35.22
CA LEU A 16 21.29 -2.65 34.06
C LEU A 16 22.49 -1.71 34.26
N PRO A 17 23.73 -2.12 33.91
CA PRO A 17 24.90 -1.25 34.02
C PRO A 17 24.89 -0.15 32.95
N LYS A 18 25.20 1.08 33.39
CA LYS A 18 25.41 2.27 32.56
C LYS A 18 26.80 2.24 31.91
N THR A 19 26.86 2.19 30.57
CA THR A 19 27.98 2.62 29.69
C THR A 19 27.46 2.51 28.25
N LEU A 20 27.61 3.43 27.28
CA LEU A 20 28.35 4.67 27.11
C LEU A 20 27.56 5.49 26.06
N SER A 21 27.26 6.75 26.38
CA SER A 21 26.66 7.70 25.43
C SER A 21 27.70 8.15 24.40
N ARG A 22 27.33 8.18 23.11
CA ARG A 22 27.96 9.08 22.12
C ARG A 22 26.87 9.99 21.54
N PRO A 23 27.04 11.32 21.60
CA PRO A 23 26.07 12.26 21.05
C PRO A 23 26.28 12.36 19.53
N LEU A 24 25.20 12.22 18.76
CA LEU A 24 25.18 12.69 17.36
C LEU A 24 24.87 14.18 17.40
N MET A 25 25.87 14.98 17.01
CA MET A 25 25.76 16.43 16.91
C MET A 25 24.76 16.80 15.81
N ALA A 26 23.79 17.62 16.18
CA ALA A 26 22.99 18.40 15.24
C ALA A 26 23.88 19.50 14.64
N THR A 27 24.14 19.43 13.33
CA THR A 27 24.73 20.54 12.60
C THR A 27 23.61 21.40 12.03
N SER A 28 23.31 22.50 12.73
CA SER A 28 22.49 23.59 12.24
C SER A 28 23.27 24.42 11.22
N ASN A 29 23.05 24.17 9.92
CA ASN A 29 23.49 25.08 8.87
C ASN A 29 22.36 26.05 8.52
N LEU A 30 22.42 27.24 9.11
CA LEU A 30 21.71 28.43 8.65
C LEU A 30 22.31 28.85 7.30
N ILE A 31 21.68 28.46 6.19
CA ILE A 31 21.97 29.01 4.87
C ILE A 31 20.97 30.12 4.57
N ARG A 32 21.52 31.33 4.56
CA ARG A 32 20.93 32.61 4.17
C ARG A 32 20.34 32.50 2.75
N VAL A 33 19.02 32.55 2.63
CA VAL A 33 18.34 32.65 1.33
C VAL A 33 18.67 34.02 0.72
N SER A 34 19.50 34.00 -0.31
CA SER A 34 19.72 35.12 -1.22
C SER A 34 18.85 34.84 -2.43
N SER A 35 17.85 35.68 -2.70
CA SER A 35 16.95 35.53 -3.84
C SER A 35 17.72 35.61 -5.16
N PRO A 36 17.65 34.61 -6.06
CA PRO A 36 18.02 34.80 -7.44
C PRO A 36 16.79 35.23 -8.24
N SER A 37 16.98 36.34 -8.94
CA SER A 37 16.17 36.90 -10.00
C SER A 37 15.50 35.88 -10.92
N TYR A 38 14.22 36.15 -11.21
CA TYR A 38 13.34 35.49 -12.17
C TYR A 38 14.07 35.22 -13.50
N SER A 39 14.28 33.94 -13.83
CA SER A 39 14.69 33.48 -15.16
C SER A 39 13.53 32.68 -15.74
N THR A 40 12.83 33.27 -16.70
CA THR A 40 11.71 32.67 -17.43
C THR A 40 12.23 31.65 -18.45
N SER A 41 12.63 30.48 -17.97
CA SER A 41 12.87 29.32 -18.83
C SER A 41 12.27 28.10 -18.16
N SER A 42 10.99 27.84 -18.46
CA SER A 42 10.28 26.62 -18.06
C SER A 42 11.04 25.40 -18.59
N PRO A 43 11.45 24.45 -17.73
CA PRO A 43 11.82 23.13 -18.22
C PRO A 43 10.54 22.50 -18.79
N ASN A 44 10.61 21.96 -20.00
CA ASN A 44 9.56 21.13 -20.58
C ASN A 44 9.37 19.88 -19.71
N HIS A 45 8.62 20.00 -18.61
CA HIS A 45 8.08 18.84 -17.91
C HIS A 45 6.87 18.39 -18.72
N ALA A 46 6.98 17.22 -19.35
CA ALA A 46 5.78 16.52 -19.81
C ALA A 46 4.79 16.47 -18.62
N PRO A 47 3.49 16.69 -18.85
CA PRO A 47 2.51 16.67 -17.77
C PRO A 47 2.61 15.33 -17.03
N PHE A 48 2.55 15.38 -15.69
CA PHE A 48 2.55 14.18 -14.88
C PHE A 48 1.42 13.24 -15.36
N LYS A 49 1.73 11.96 -15.44
CA LYS A 49 0.71 10.92 -15.67
C LYS A 49 -0.35 11.01 -14.58
N ARG A 50 -1.59 10.65 -14.90
CA ARG A 50 -2.71 10.67 -13.97
C ARG A 50 -3.30 9.28 -13.83
N VAL A 51 -3.42 8.82 -12.60
CA VAL A 51 -3.94 7.49 -12.25
C VAL A 51 -5.25 7.67 -11.48
N GLY A 52 -6.29 7.02 -11.98
CA GLY A 52 -7.63 7.04 -11.39
C GLY A 52 -7.85 5.93 -10.37
N THR A 53 -8.57 6.23 -9.31
CA THR A 53 -9.23 5.24 -8.45
C THR A 53 -10.53 5.81 -7.90
N HIS A 54 -11.32 5.04 -7.15
CA HIS A 54 -12.58 5.55 -6.63
C HIS A 54 -12.38 6.53 -5.45
N ASN A 55 -13.32 7.46 -5.30
CA ASN A 55 -13.49 8.30 -4.11
C ASN A 55 -14.35 7.61 -3.04
N GLY A 56 -14.65 8.25 -1.92
CA GLY A 56 -15.38 7.67 -0.80
C GLY A 56 -14.49 6.83 0.12
N SER A 57 -15.11 5.94 0.88
CA SER A 57 -14.40 4.94 1.68
C SER A 57 -13.46 4.14 0.81
N PHE A 58 -12.26 3.88 1.33
CA PHE A 58 -11.18 3.18 0.66
C PHE A 58 -10.73 1.93 1.41
N HIS A 59 -10.12 1.01 0.68
CA HIS A 59 -9.55 -0.23 1.15
C HIS A 59 -8.02 -0.22 1.03
N CYS A 60 -7.44 -1.39 1.25
CA CYS A 60 -5.99 -1.55 1.24
C CYS A 60 -5.44 -1.76 -0.16
N ASP A 61 -6.24 -2.35 -1.04
CA ASP A 61 -5.80 -2.79 -2.34
C ASP A 61 -5.63 -1.58 -3.29
N GLU A 62 -6.58 -0.66 -3.37
CA GLU A 62 -6.44 0.52 -4.21
C GLU A 62 -5.44 1.54 -3.63
N ALA A 63 -5.32 1.61 -2.30
CA ALA A 63 -4.27 2.38 -1.64
C ALA A 63 -2.85 1.83 -1.97
N LEU A 64 -2.66 0.51 -1.86
CA LEU A 64 -1.37 -0.12 -2.20
C LEU A 64 -1.10 -0.11 -3.71
N GLY A 65 -2.11 -0.38 -4.53
CA GLY A 65 -2.03 -0.34 -5.99
C GLY A 65 -1.59 1.04 -6.50
N CYS A 66 -2.21 2.10 -5.99
CA CYS A 66 -1.82 3.49 -6.32
C CYS A 66 -0.39 3.82 -5.85
N PHE A 67 0.06 3.24 -4.73
CA PHE A 67 1.44 3.42 -4.29
C PHE A 67 2.43 2.69 -5.20
N MET A 68 2.19 1.40 -5.49
CA MET A 68 3.07 0.56 -6.30
C MET A 68 3.21 1.08 -7.73
N ILE A 69 2.10 1.46 -8.38
CA ILE A 69 2.15 1.93 -9.78
C ILE A 69 3.02 3.19 -9.92
N ARG A 70 3.08 4.05 -8.89
CA ARG A 70 3.95 5.24 -8.84
C ARG A 70 5.44 4.93 -8.71
N LEU A 71 5.80 3.69 -8.38
CA LEU A 71 7.19 3.21 -8.36
C LEU A 71 7.68 2.78 -9.75
N THR A 72 6.77 2.61 -10.72
CA THR A 72 7.11 2.24 -12.10
C THR A 72 7.73 3.41 -12.86
N ASP A 73 8.45 3.12 -13.94
CA ASP A 73 8.98 4.13 -14.87
C ASP A 73 7.83 4.84 -15.60
N LYS A 74 6.82 4.07 -16.03
CA LYS A 74 5.70 4.60 -16.82
C LYS A 74 4.84 5.59 -16.05
N PHE A 75 4.61 5.36 -14.76
CA PHE A 75 3.74 6.17 -13.91
C PHE A 75 4.49 6.85 -12.76
N SER A 76 5.82 7.01 -12.89
CA SER A 76 6.63 7.64 -11.86
C SER A 76 6.06 9.01 -11.46
N ASN A 77 5.82 9.20 -10.17
CA ASN A 77 5.26 10.43 -9.61
C ASN A 77 3.90 10.85 -10.20
N SER A 78 3.11 9.90 -10.72
CA SER A 78 1.78 10.21 -11.24
C SER A 78 0.87 10.84 -10.19
N GLU A 79 0.02 11.76 -10.63
CA GLU A 79 -1.05 12.33 -9.82
C GLU A 79 -2.16 11.28 -9.61
N ILE A 80 -2.66 11.17 -8.37
CA ILE A 80 -3.80 10.29 -8.05
C ILE A 80 -5.09 11.09 -8.10
N ILE A 81 -6.01 10.66 -8.96
CA ILE A 81 -7.33 11.24 -9.13
C ILE A 81 -8.38 10.29 -8.55
N ARG A 82 -9.10 10.72 -7.52
CA ARG A 82 -10.15 9.91 -6.88
C ARG A 82 -11.53 10.30 -7.38
N THR A 83 -12.17 9.45 -8.17
CA THR A 83 -13.48 9.69 -8.79
C THR A 83 -14.15 8.39 -9.26
N ARG A 84 -15.47 8.40 -9.38
CA ARG A 84 -16.24 7.37 -10.09
C ARG A 84 -16.86 7.86 -11.39
N ASP A 85 -16.62 9.11 -11.80
CA ASP A 85 -17.19 9.66 -13.04
C ASP A 85 -16.52 9.02 -14.26
N PRO A 86 -17.25 8.22 -15.07
CA PRO A 86 -16.69 7.55 -16.24
C PRO A 86 -16.06 8.51 -17.25
N LYS A 87 -16.57 9.74 -17.36
CA LYS A 87 -16.03 10.75 -18.29
C LYS A 87 -14.67 11.26 -17.85
N VAL A 88 -14.43 11.32 -16.54
CA VAL A 88 -13.11 11.67 -16.01
C VAL A 88 -12.16 10.49 -16.20
N LEU A 89 -12.60 9.27 -15.85
CA LEU A 89 -11.81 8.04 -15.93
C LEU A 89 -11.31 7.74 -17.36
N GLU A 90 -12.12 8.02 -18.38
CA GLU A 90 -11.76 7.83 -19.79
C GLU A 90 -10.49 8.62 -20.18
N GLY A 91 -10.28 9.81 -19.59
CA GLY A 91 -9.13 10.67 -19.86
C GLY A 91 -7.90 10.41 -18.99
N LEU A 92 -7.90 9.41 -18.12
CA LEU A 92 -6.78 9.08 -17.23
C LEU A 92 -5.85 8.04 -17.87
N ASP A 93 -4.57 8.13 -17.52
CA ASP A 93 -3.53 7.28 -18.09
C ASP A 93 -3.64 5.83 -17.59
N ALA A 94 -3.97 5.63 -16.32
CA ALA A 94 -4.33 4.32 -15.75
C ALA A 94 -5.54 4.46 -14.84
N VAL A 95 -6.27 3.36 -14.61
CA VAL A 95 -7.41 3.32 -13.69
C VAL A 95 -7.38 2.02 -12.89
N LEU A 96 -7.50 2.14 -11.57
CA LEU A 96 -7.39 1.07 -10.60
C LEU A 96 -8.67 1.02 -9.76
N ASP A 97 -9.18 -0.18 -9.53
CA ASP A 97 -10.31 -0.43 -8.62
C ASP A 97 -11.61 0.32 -8.93
N VAL A 98 -11.73 0.83 -10.16
CA VAL A 98 -12.94 1.51 -10.63
C VAL A 98 -13.06 1.41 -12.14
N GLY A 99 -14.28 1.48 -12.65
CA GLY A 99 -14.59 1.45 -14.09
C GLY A 99 -15.04 0.08 -14.61
N GLY A 100 -14.90 -0.99 -13.83
CA GLY A 100 -15.38 -2.33 -14.14
C GLY A 100 -14.65 -3.03 -15.28
N VAL A 101 -13.37 -2.68 -15.50
CA VAL A 101 -12.55 -3.19 -16.60
C VAL A 101 -11.17 -3.63 -16.10
N TYR A 102 -10.81 -4.87 -16.44
CA TYR A 102 -9.43 -5.34 -16.44
C TYR A 102 -8.92 -5.41 -17.88
N ASP A 103 -8.00 -4.52 -18.22
CA ASP A 103 -7.31 -4.49 -19.50
C ASP A 103 -5.87 -3.96 -19.31
N PRO A 104 -4.88 -4.86 -19.20
CA PRO A 104 -3.49 -4.45 -18.97
C PRO A 104 -2.88 -3.72 -20.17
N ASN A 105 -3.43 -3.85 -21.38
CA ASN A 105 -2.92 -3.10 -22.55
C ASN A 105 -3.32 -1.62 -22.50
N HIS A 106 -4.37 -1.30 -21.74
CA HIS A 106 -4.86 0.06 -21.53
C HIS A 106 -4.73 0.50 -20.06
N ASP A 107 -3.90 -0.18 -19.27
CA ASP A 107 -3.64 0.11 -17.86
C ASP A 107 -4.93 0.25 -17.01
N ARG A 108 -5.88 -0.66 -17.24
CA ARG A 108 -7.12 -0.77 -16.45
C ARG A 108 -7.03 -2.00 -15.55
N TYR A 109 -7.12 -1.77 -14.24
CA TYR A 109 -6.88 -2.78 -13.20
C TYR A 109 -8.05 -2.78 -12.21
N ASP A 110 -9.25 -3.09 -12.69
CA ASP A 110 -10.42 -3.33 -11.83
C ASP A 110 -10.73 -4.85 -11.77
N HIS A 111 -11.26 -5.30 -10.64
CA HIS A 111 -11.59 -6.69 -10.34
C HIS A 111 -13.10 -6.90 -10.08
N HIS A 112 -13.89 -5.83 -10.03
CA HIS A 112 -15.31 -5.83 -9.67
C HIS A 112 -16.27 -6.39 -10.73
N GLN A 113 -15.79 -6.62 -11.96
CA GLN A 113 -16.60 -7.15 -13.04
C GLN A 113 -17.12 -8.56 -12.75
N LYS A 114 -18.36 -8.81 -13.17
CA LYS A 114 -19.01 -10.12 -13.00
C LYS A 114 -18.21 -11.19 -13.73
N GLY A 115 -17.91 -12.29 -13.02
CA GLY A 115 -17.15 -13.41 -13.57
C GLY A 115 -15.64 -13.14 -13.69
N PHE A 116 -15.11 -12.12 -12.99
CA PHE A 116 -13.68 -11.97 -12.85
C PHE A 116 -13.10 -13.13 -12.03
N GLU A 117 -12.14 -13.85 -12.61
CA GLU A 117 -11.50 -15.05 -12.02
C GLU A 117 -9.97 -15.00 -12.20
N GLU A 118 -9.39 -13.82 -12.47
CA GLU A 118 -7.95 -13.71 -12.67
C GLU A 118 -7.21 -14.00 -11.36
N VAL A 119 -6.17 -14.82 -11.47
CA VAL A 119 -5.27 -15.19 -10.36
C VAL A 119 -3.84 -14.80 -10.71
N PHE A 120 -2.96 -14.74 -9.71
CA PHE A 120 -1.53 -14.44 -9.92
C PHE A 120 -0.85 -15.44 -10.87
N GLY A 121 -1.31 -16.69 -10.87
CA GLY A 121 -0.64 -17.80 -11.54
C GLY A 121 0.35 -18.47 -10.60
N HIS A 122 1.37 -19.16 -11.12
CA HIS A 122 2.46 -19.75 -10.32
C HIS A 122 2.02 -20.71 -9.19
N GLY A 123 0.82 -21.31 -9.31
CA GLY A 123 0.25 -22.22 -8.31
C GLY A 123 -0.64 -21.55 -7.25
N PHE A 124 -0.81 -20.22 -7.31
CA PHE A 124 -1.76 -19.48 -6.48
C PHE A 124 -3.14 -19.46 -7.12
N ASN A 125 -4.17 -19.63 -6.30
CA ASN A 125 -5.57 -19.70 -6.75
C ASN A 125 -6.44 -18.55 -6.19
N THR A 126 -5.84 -17.67 -5.38
CA THR A 126 -6.52 -16.50 -4.82
C THR A 126 -6.82 -15.51 -5.95
N LYS A 127 -8.10 -15.12 -6.06
CA LYS A 127 -8.56 -14.10 -6.99
C LYS A 127 -7.88 -12.77 -6.67
N LEU A 128 -7.42 -12.06 -7.70
CA LEU A 128 -6.71 -10.80 -7.52
C LEU A 128 -7.64 -9.64 -7.16
N SER A 129 -7.14 -8.74 -6.31
CA SER A 129 -7.64 -7.37 -6.13
C SER A 129 -6.95 -6.41 -7.11
N SER A 130 -7.28 -5.11 -7.06
CA SER A 130 -6.59 -4.10 -7.86
C SER A 130 -5.08 -4.04 -7.55
N ALA A 131 -4.68 -4.14 -6.28
CA ALA A 131 -3.27 -4.25 -5.89
C ALA A 131 -2.60 -5.49 -6.50
N GLY A 132 -3.28 -6.64 -6.45
CA GLY A 132 -2.78 -7.89 -7.02
C GLY A 132 -2.55 -7.79 -8.52
N LEU A 133 -3.45 -7.12 -9.25
CA LEU A 133 -3.31 -6.87 -10.68
C LEU A 133 -2.12 -5.96 -10.99
N VAL A 134 -1.98 -4.84 -10.28
CA VAL A 134 -0.81 -3.95 -10.40
C VAL A 134 0.48 -4.71 -10.13
N TYR A 135 0.51 -5.50 -9.05
CA TYR A 135 1.70 -6.30 -8.70
C TYR A 135 2.00 -7.37 -9.76
N LYS A 136 0.98 -8.03 -10.32
CA LYS A 136 1.16 -9.02 -11.38
C LYS A 136 1.88 -8.45 -12.61
N HIS A 137 1.57 -7.21 -13.00
CA HIS A 137 2.12 -6.57 -14.20
C HIS A 137 3.41 -5.80 -13.94
N PHE A 138 3.56 -5.18 -12.76
CA PHE A 138 4.68 -4.27 -12.47
C PHE A 138 5.58 -4.72 -11.32
N GLY A 139 5.22 -5.79 -10.61
CA GLY A 139 5.97 -6.24 -9.42
C GLY A 139 7.42 -6.60 -9.73
N LYS A 140 7.68 -7.23 -10.88
CA LYS A 140 9.06 -7.52 -11.32
C LYS A 140 9.87 -6.26 -11.58
N GLU A 141 9.31 -5.29 -12.30
CA GLU A 141 9.94 -3.98 -12.55
C GLU A 141 10.31 -3.29 -11.23
N ILE A 142 9.36 -3.20 -10.31
CA ILE A 142 9.56 -2.57 -8.99
C ILE A 142 10.65 -3.29 -8.18
N ILE A 143 10.67 -4.63 -8.23
CA ILE A 143 11.69 -5.42 -7.56
C ILE A 143 13.06 -5.21 -8.23
N ALA A 144 13.15 -5.31 -9.54
CA ALA A 144 14.38 -5.14 -10.30
C ALA A 144 15.05 -3.79 -10.03
N LYS A 145 14.29 -2.68 -10.10
CA LYS A 145 14.78 -1.31 -9.87
C LYS A 145 15.47 -1.15 -8.53
N GLU A 146 14.84 -1.65 -7.48
CA GLU A 146 15.34 -1.49 -6.12
C GLU A 146 16.47 -2.49 -5.77
N LEU A 147 16.57 -3.64 -6.46
CA LEU A 147 17.77 -4.49 -6.36
C LEU A 147 18.92 -3.98 -7.24
N GLN A 148 18.64 -3.04 -8.15
CA GLN A 148 19.55 -2.62 -9.21
C GLN A 148 19.98 -3.82 -10.08
N LEU A 149 19.03 -4.70 -10.39
CA LEU A 149 19.19 -5.87 -11.25
C LEU A 149 18.27 -5.79 -12.46
N GLY A 150 18.45 -6.67 -13.45
CA GLY A 150 17.49 -6.83 -14.56
C GLY A 150 16.25 -7.61 -14.12
N GLU A 151 15.11 -7.36 -14.76
CA GLU A 151 13.83 -8.04 -14.46
C GLU A 151 13.88 -9.56 -14.62
N ASP A 152 14.73 -10.05 -15.52
CA ASP A 152 14.94 -11.48 -15.78
C ASP A 152 15.91 -12.14 -14.77
N HIS A 153 16.45 -11.38 -13.81
CA HIS A 153 17.38 -11.94 -12.82
C HIS A 153 16.67 -12.98 -11.92
N PRO A 154 17.27 -14.16 -11.66
CA PRO A 154 16.67 -15.19 -10.80
C PRO A 154 16.22 -14.71 -9.42
N ASP A 155 16.97 -13.81 -8.79
CA ASP A 155 16.60 -13.23 -7.49
C ASP A 155 15.36 -12.32 -7.57
N VAL A 156 15.19 -11.59 -8.67
CA VAL A 156 13.96 -10.80 -8.91
C VAL A 156 12.77 -11.74 -9.00
N HIS A 157 12.89 -12.85 -9.75
CA HIS A 157 11.82 -13.83 -9.85
C HIS A 157 11.53 -14.51 -8.50
N ARG A 158 12.57 -14.87 -7.74
CA ARG A 158 12.43 -15.47 -6.41
C ARG A 158 11.67 -14.54 -5.45
N LEU A 159 12.06 -13.26 -5.39
CA LEU A 159 11.39 -12.27 -4.56
C LEU A 159 9.98 -11.95 -5.05
N PHE A 160 9.75 -11.93 -6.37
CA PHE A 160 8.43 -11.72 -6.95
C PHE A 160 7.40 -12.73 -6.44
N LEU A 161 7.78 -14.01 -6.39
CA LEU A 161 6.93 -15.07 -5.84
C LEU A 161 6.84 -15.03 -4.30
N ALA A 162 7.96 -14.75 -3.63
CA ALA A 162 8.03 -14.75 -2.17
C ALA A 162 7.20 -13.61 -1.56
N ILE A 163 7.31 -12.39 -2.10
CA ILE A 163 6.53 -11.22 -1.68
C ILE A 163 5.05 -11.44 -1.96
N TYR A 164 4.68 -12.05 -3.10
CA TYR A 164 3.28 -12.37 -3.34
C TYR A 164 2.71 -13.27 -2.25
N LYS A 165 3.39 -14.39 -2.00
CA LYS A 165 3.01 -15.38 -1.00
C LYS A 165 2.92 -14.82 0.41
N SER A 166 3.87 -13.98 0.81
CA SER A 166 3.97 -13.52 2.20
C SER A 166 3.18 -12.25 2.50
N PHE A 167 2.72 -11.52 1.48
CA PHE A 167 2.13 -10.20 1.66
C PHE A 167 0.95 -9.93 0.72
N MET A 168 1.15 -9.98 -0.60
CA MET A 168 0.11 -9.59 -1.55
C MET A 168 -1.12 -10.49 -1.50
N GLU A 169 -0.93 -11.80 -1.39
CA GLU A 169 -2.02 -12.78 -1.42
C GLU A 169 -3.04 -12.53 -0.29
N ALA A 170 -2.59 -12.09 0.88
CA ALA A 170 -3.49 -11.75 1.98
C ALA A 170 -4.33 -10.50 1.68
N ILE A 171 -3.77 -9.51 0.98
CA ILE A 171 -4.50 -8.30 0.56
C ILE A 171 -5.57 -8.68 -0.47
N ASP A 172 -5.18 -9.46 -1.48
CA ASP A 172 -6.10 -9.99 -2.49
C ASP A 172 -7.25 -10.80 -1.88
N ALA A 173 -6.94 -11.70 -0.95
CA ALA A 173 -7.94 -12.53 -0.28
C ALA A 173 -8.92 -11.70 0.55
N ILE A 174 -8.41 -10.76 1.37
CA ILE A 174 -9.25 -9.93 2.24
C ILE A 174 -10.22 -9.08 1.42
N ASP A 175 -9.73 -8.47 0.35
CA ASP A 175 -10.52 -7.60 -0.50
C ASP A 175 -11.62 -8.36 -1.26
N ASN A 176 -11.31 -9.58 -1.73
CA ASN A 176 -12.30 -10.47 -2.34
C ASN A 176 -13.19 -11.22 -1.33
N GLY A 177 -13.08 -10.94 -0.02
CA GLY A 177 -13.88 -11.58 1.03
C GLY A 177 -13.58 -13.07 1.23
N ILE A 178 -12.39 -13.52 0.87
CA ILE A 178 -11.94 -14.90 1.00
C ILE A 178 -11.41 -15.13 2.42
N ASN A 179 -11.93 -16.15 3.09
CA ASN A 179 -11.44 -16.55 4.40
C ASN A 179 -10.08 -17.24 4.30
N GLN A 180 -9.22 -17.04 5.32
CA GLN A 180 -7.90 -17.69 5.38
C GLN A 180 -7.99 -19.24 5.42
N PHE A 181 -9.10 -19.77 5.90
CA PHE A 181 -9.39 -21.21 5.97
C PHE A 181 -10.83 -21.44 5.53
N ASP A 182 -11.13 -22.63 5.00
CA ASP A 182 -12.51 -23.08 4.82
C ASP A 182 -13.19 -23.18 6.20
N THR A 183 -14.37 -22.60 6.35
CA THR A 183 -15.04 -22.53 7.66
C THR A 183 -16.49 -23.03 7.60
N ASP A 184 -16.81 -24.03 8.42
CA ASP A 184 -18.20 -24.43 8.73
C ASP A 184 -18.74 -23.73 9.99
N LYS A 185 -17.90 -22.95 10.68
CA LYS A 185 -18.18 -22.32 11.98
C LYS A 185 -17.56 -20.92 12.04
N PRO A 186 -18.14 -19.98 12.82
CA PRO A 186 -17.56 -18.66 13.00
C PRO A 186 -16.18 -18.71 13.67
N PRO A 187 -15.32 -17.70 13.44
CA PRO A 187 -13.99 -17.67 14.04
C PRO A 187 -14.08 -17.55 15.57
N LYS A 188 -13.11 -18.16 16.27
CA LYS A 188 -13.04 -18.11 17.74
C LYS A 188 -12.73 -16.71 18.28
N TYR A 189 -12.06 -15.89 17.48
CA TYR A 189 -11.73 -14.50 17.77
C TYR A 189 -11.59 -13.71 16.46
N VAL A 190 -11.73 -12.39 16.54
CA VAL A 190 -11.53 -11.47 15.42
C VAL A 190 -10.14 -10.83 15.56
N ASN A 191 -9.36 -10.82 14.48
CA ASN A 191 -8.04 -10.19 14.46
C ASN A 191 -8.03 -9.03 13.45
N ASN A 192 -7.96 -7.79 13.95
CA ASN A 192 -7.94 -6.57 13.14
C ASN A 192 -6.58 -5.84 13.19
N THR A 193 -5.49 -6.57 13.44
CA THR A 193 -4.13 -6.00 13.49
C THR A 193 -3.43 -5.95 12.14
N HIS A 194 -3.93 -6.67 11.13
CA HIS A 194 -3.37 -6.72 9.77
C HIS A 194 -3.47 -5.38 9.03
N ILE A 195 -2.68 -5.24 7.96
CA ILE A 195 -2.54 -4.00 7.19
C ILE A 195 -3.87 -3.47 6.65
N SER A 196 -4.74 -4.33 6.10
CA SER A 196 -6.02 -3.88 5.56
C SER A 196 -6.93 -3.28 6.65
N SER A 197 -6.93 -3.85 7.86
CA SER A 197 -7.63 -3.26 9.00
C SER A 197 -7.02 -1.93 9.44
N ARG A 198 -5.69 -1.76 9.34
CA ARG A 198 -5.00 -0.51 9.68
C ARG A 198 -5.29 0.59 8.67
N VAL A 199 -5.29 0.26 7.37
CA VAL A 199 -5.71 1.16 6.30
C VAL A 199 -7.17 1.57 6.48
N GLY A 200 -8.06 0.60 6.75
CA GLY A 200 -9.47 0.86 6.99
C GLY A 200 -9.73 1.88 8.10
N ARG A 201 -8.90 1.90 9.16
CA ARG A 201 -8.98 2.87 10.26
C ARG A 201 -8.60 4.30 9.89
N LEU A 202 -8.02 4.52 8.71
CA LEU A 202 -7.71 5.86 8.21
C LEU A 202 -8.88 6.49 7.47
N ASN A 203 -9.91 5.71 7.10
CA ASN A 203 -11.14 6.25 6.56
C ASN A 203 -11.76 7.27 7.52
N LEU A 204 -12.50 8.23 6.95
CA LEU A 204 -13.29 9.15 7.75
C LEU A 204 -14.36 8.38 8.52
N ASP A 205 -14.51 8.72 9.80
CA ASP A 205 -15.62 8.24 10.62
C ASP A 205 -16.91 8.87 10.08
N TRP A 206 -18.01 8.11 10.04
CA TRP A 206 -19.32 8.62 9.63
C TRP A 206 -19.85 9.74 10.55
N THR A 207 -19.31 9.85 11.76
CA THR A 207 -19.59 10.92 12.71
C THR A 207 -18.69 12.15 12.55
N ASP A 208 -17.68 12.10 11.68
CA ASP A 208 -16.79 13.23 11.46
C ASP A 208 -17.58 14.38 10.82
N PRO A 209 -17.58 15.59 11.40
CA PRO A 209 -18.32 16.73 10.86
C PRO A 209 -17.76 17.23 9.53
N ASP A 210 -16.50 16.90 9.21
CA ASP A 210 -15.84 17.23 7.95
C ASP A 210 -15.71 15.98 7.08
N GLN A 211 -16.64 15.86 6.12
CA GLN A 211 -16.68 14.84 5.09
C GLN A 211 -16.21 15.39 3.73
N SER A 212 -15.35 16.41 3.74
CA SER A 212 -14.88 17.05 2.51
C SER A 212 -14.00 16.10 1.67
N PRO A 213 -14.05 16.22 0.33
CA PRO A 213 -13.14 15.48 -0.55
C PRO A 213 -11.67 15.71 -0.23
N GLU A 214 -11.30 16.92 0.21
CA GLU A 214 -9.93 17.27 0.57
C GLU A 214 -9.43 16.43 1.74
N LYS A 215 -10.22 16.31 2.80
CA LYS A 215 -9.87 15.52 3.99
C LYS A 215 -9.87 14.02 3.71
N GLU A 216 -10.81 13.55 2.89
CA GLU A 216 -10.84 12.17 2.41
C GLU A 216 -9.58 11.84 1.59
N ASN A 217 -9.16 12.75 0.72
CA ASN A 217 -7.94 12.60 -0.07
C ASN A 217 -6.68 12.62 0.80
N GLU A 218 -6.61 13.47 1.83
CA GLU A 218 -5.52 13.44 2.81
C GLU A 218 -5.46 12.10 3.55
N ALA A 219 -6.60 11.58 3.98
CA ALA A 219 -6.72 10.27 4.59
C ALA A 219 -6.22 9.15 3.65
N PHE A 220 -6.59 9.21 2.38
CA PHE A 220 -6.12 8.26 1.37
C PHE A 220 -4.61 8.34 1.14
N GLN A 221 -4.02 9.55 1.10
CA GLN A 221 -2.55 9.68 0.98
C GLN A 221 -1.83 9.04 2.17
N ARG A 222 -2.39 9.15 3.40
CA ARG A 222 -1.86 8.45 4.57
C ARG A 222 -2.00 6.92 4.45
N ALA A 223 -3.10 6.44 3.86
CA ALA A 223 -3.30 5.02 3.59
C ALA A 223 -2.30 4.48 2.56
N MET A 224 -2.07 5.21 1.46
CA MET A 224 -1.02 4.89 0.48
C MET A 224 0.35 4.82 1.14
N ALA A 225 0.70 5.81 1.97
CA ALA A 225 1.99 5.85 2.66
C ALA A 225 2.16 4.65 3.61
N LEU A 226 1.13 4.33 4.39
CA LEU A 226 1.11 3.19 5.32
C LEU A 226 1.26 1.85 4.58
N ALA A 227 0.45 1.62 3.55
CA ALA A 227 0.48 0.38 2.79
C ALA A 227 1.80 0.22 2.03
N GLY A 228 2.26 1.31 1.42
CA GLY A 228 3.50 1.38 0.67
C GLY A 228 4.74 1.15 1.52
N SER A 229 4.83 1.74 2.71
CA SER A 229 5.97 1.52 3.61
C SER A 229 6.08 0.05 4.04
N GLU A 230 4.95 -0.59 4.32
CA GLU A 230 4.95 -2.01 4.73
C GLU A 230 5.37 -2.92 3.57
N PHE A 231 4.91 -2.63 2.35
CA PHE A 231 5.35 -3.33 1.14
C PHE A 231 6.87 -3.25 0.93
N LEU A 232 7.45 -2.06 1.12
CA LEU A 232 8.90 -1.85 0.99
C LEU A 232 9.70 -2.55 2.12
N GLU A 233 9.15 -2.61 3.33
CA GLU A 233 9.80 -3.27 4.48
C GLU A 233 9.78 -4.80 4.39
N VAL A 234 8.66 -5.40 3.97
CA VAL A 234 8.51 -6.88 3.84
C VAL A 234 9.62 -7.47 2.97
N ARG A 235 10.04 -6.71 1.96
CA ARG A 235 11.12 -7.07 1.05
C ARG A 235 12.50 -7.06 1.70
N LEU A 236 12.78 -6.10 2.59
CA LEU A 236 14.10 -5.98 3.24
C LEU A 236 14.37 -7.12 4.24
N CYS A 237 13.31 -7.73 4.78
CA CYS A 237 13.42 -8.82 5.75
C CYS A 237 13.63 -10.21 5.12
N GLN A 238 13.61 -10.35 3.80
CA GLN A 238 13.77 -11.63 3.09
C GLN A 238 15.12 -11.80 2.39
N ASN A 239 16.03 -10.83 2.53
CA ASN A 239 17.42 -10.91 2.07
C ASN A 239 18.37 -11.36 3.20
#